data_AF-A0A3A0G624-F1
#
_entry.id   AF-A0A3A0G624-F1
#
_cell.length_a   1.000
_cell.length_b   1.000
_cell.length_c   1.000
_cell.angle_alpha   90.00
_cell.angle_beta   90.00
_cell.angle_gamma   90.00
#
_symmetry.space_group_name_H-M   'P 1'
#
loop_
_entity.id
_entity.type
_entity.pdbx_description
1 polymer ?
#
loop_
_entity_poly.entity_id
_entity_poly.type
_entity_poly.pdbx_seq_one_letter_code
_entity_poly.pdbx_strand_id
1 'polypeptide(L)'
;ATARAAARTVPAAGETTSVPGDADDPAIWVHPTDPARSLVIGTDKDHGLVTWSLDGRVVQEIPSGEPNNVDVRYGFSLGGATVDIVATGNRETSTIDVYRVDPVARRLGLVSGDGIVPRDLDEIYGFCMYRSLVQDRYYAFVNDKDGDVEQWELFDDDGAIHGRLVRAFDVGTRTEGCVADTQTGMFFISAERQSIWRYGAEPGDADARVLVDGAATDGPGDHLVPEVEGLAIYYGPGGAGYLIASSQGSDDFVVYDRRPPHRYIGRFHVVADGGSDAVTHTDGIAVTNVALGRAFAHGLLVVQDAHDEDPYNNFKLVAWQDVARGLDPPLMVDTWSYDPRNPTQVRLPSATTSGRATSASPAASASAAARARSAASSSGPKSASSMLKAARSGYHSGMSRRP
;
A
#
# COMPACT_ATOMS: atom_id res chain seq x y z
N ALA A 1 -4.13 0.41 -27.45
CA ALA A 1 -2.95 0.33 -26.59
C ALA A 1 -1.82 1.22 -27.12
N THR A 2 -1.57 2.34 -26.46
CA THR A 2 -0.24 2.99 -26.49
C THR A 2 0.77 2.01 -25.90
N ALA A 3 1.95 1.85 -26.51
CA ALA A 3 2.98 1.00 -25.94
C ALA A 3 3.42 1.56 -24.57
N ARG A 4 3.50 0.72 -23.55
CA ARG A 4 4.01 1.09 -22.22
C ARG A 4 5.44 1.60 -22.33
N ALA A 5 5.80 2.60 -21.51
CA ALA A 5 7.17 3.09 -21.46
C ALA A 5 8.13 1.95 -21.07
N ALA A 6 9.29 1.88 -21.74
CA ALA A 6 10.28 0.85 -21.46
C ALA A 6 10.82 0.98 -20.03
N ALA A 7 10.97 -0.15 -19.35
CA ALA A 7 11.56 -0.21 -18.04
C ALA A 7 13.05 0.07 -18.08
N ARG A 8 13.52 0.79 -17.06
CA ARG A 8 14.93 1.08 -16.84
C ARG A 8 15.57 -0.02 -16.00
N THR A 9 16.85 -0.28 -16.22
CA THR A 9 17.60 -1.32 -15.52
C THR A 9 18.23 -0.75 -14.25
N VAL A 10 18.11 -1.44 -13.12
CA VAL A 10 18.75 -1.08 -11.85
C VAL A 10 19.50 -2.31 -11.32
N PRO A 11 20.79 -2.22 -10.96
CA PRO A 11 21.51 -3.37 -10.40
C PRO A 11 21.12 -3.61 -8.93
N ALA A 12 21.10 -4.88 -8.51
CA ALA A 12 21.16 -5.22 -7.09
C ALA A 12 22.57 -4.93 -6.53
N ALA A 13 22.64 -4.45 -5.29
CA ALA A 13 23.92 -4.21 -4.60
C ALA A 13 24.37 -5.41 -3.75
N GLY A 14 23.48 -6.39 -3.58
CA GLY A 14 23.68 -7.65 -2.88
C GLY A 14 22.34 -8.35 -2.67
N GLU A 15 22.35 -9.45 -1.93
CA GLU A 15 21.16 -10.27 -1.66
C GLU A 15 21.25 -10.95 -0.30
N THR A 16 20.12 -11.43 0.20
CA THR A 16 20.07 -12.25 1.41
C THR A 16 20.43 -13.70 1.12
N THR A 17 20.94 -14.39 2.14
CA THR A 17 20.94 -15.86 2.14
C THR A 17 19.49 -16.33 1.97
N SER A 18 19.26 -17.27 1.05
CA SER A 18 17.93 -17.79 0.71
C SER A 18 17.24 -18.47 1.88
N VAL A 19 15.91 -18.51 1.84
CA VAL A 19 15.09 -19.24 2.81
C VAL A 19 14.74 -20.64 2.27
N PRO A 20 14.57 -21.65 3.13
CA PRO A 20 14.29 -23.01 2.66
C PRO A 20 12.86 -23.21 2.11
N GLY A 21 11.91 -22.34 2.47
CA GLY A 21 10.53 -22.36 1.97
C GLY A 21 10.28 -21.30 0.92
N ASP A 22 9.38 -20.36 1.22
CA ASP A 22 8.86 -19.38 0.28
C ASP A 22 8.99 -17.95 0.83
N ALA A 23 10.07 -17.25 0.45
CA ALA A 23 10.28 -15.85 0.73
C ALA A 23 9.20 -15.00 0.05
N ASP A 24 8.61 -14.07 0.80
CA ASP A 24 7.47 -13.29 0.28
C ASP A 24 7.63 -11.79 0.53
N ASP A 25 7.59 -11.35 1.80
CA ASP A 25 7.54 -9.92 2.11
C ASP A 25 8.68 -9.48 3.01
N PRO A 26 9.40 -8.40 2.64
CA PRO A 26 10.43 -7.81 3.48
C PRO A 26 9.90 -6.62 4.29
N ALA A 27 10.55 -6.37 5.42
CA ALA A 27 10.51 -5.11 6.15
C ALA A 27 11.92 -4.68 6.57
N ILE A 28 12.11 -3.38 6.82
CA ILE A 28 13.42 -2.82 7.18
C ILE A 28 13.35 -2.22 8.59
N TRP A 29 14.07 -2.85 9.53
CA TRP A 29 14.28 -2.28 10.86
C TRP A 29 15.57 -1.47 10.90
N VAL A 30 15.46 -0.16 11.02
CA VAL A 30 16.60 0.76 11.15
C VAL A 30 17.12 0.71 12.58
N HIS A 31 18.38 0.35 12.82
CA HIS A 31 18.93 0.34 14.19
C HIS A 31 19.01 1.77 14.80
N PRO A 32 18.64 1.98 16.08
CA PRO A 32 18.39 3.32 16.64
C PRO A 32 19.62 4.22 16.76
N THR A 33 20.82 3.64 16.90
CA THR A 33 22.06 4.39 17.16
C THR A 33 23.21 4.07 16.20
N ASP A 34 23.02 3.10 15.31
CA ASP A 34 24.05 2.61 14.38
C ASP A 34 23.38 2.03 13.14
N PRO A 35 23.03 2.88 12.16
CA PRO A 35 22.26 2.45 10.99
C PRO A 35 22.90 1.33 10.16
N ALA A 36 24.22 1.10 10.27
CA ALA A 36 24.89 -0.01 9.59
C ALA A 36 24.58 -1.38 10.24
N ARG A 37 24.01 -1.39 11.45
CA ARG A 37 23.57 -2.59 12.18
C ARG A 37 22.09 -2.91 11.99
N SER A 38 21.39 -2.17 11.13
CA SER A 38 19.99 -2.39 10.76
C SER A 38 19.77 -3.81 10.23
N LEU A 39 18.51 -4.24 10.22
CA LEU A 39 18.10 -5.56 9.76
C LEU A 39 17.13 -5.45 8.59
N VAL A 40 17.25 -6.38 7.66
CA VAL A 40 16.13 -6.82 6.83
C VAL A 40 15.41 -7.91 7.59
N ILE A 41 14.10 -7.85 7.64
CA ILE A 41 13.22 -8.87 8.20
C ILE A 41 12.39 -9.37 7.03
N GLY A 42 12.14 -10.66 6.94
CA GLY A 42 11.28 -11.21 5.89
C GLY A 42 10.49 -12.40 6.36
N THR A 43 9.40 -12.68 5.67
CA THR A 43 8.61 -13.90 5.83
C THR A 43 9.21 -15.01 4.96
N ASP A 44 9.31 -16.21 5.54
CA ASP A 44 9.29 -17.48 4.83
C ASP A 44 7.91 -18.08 5.10
N LYS A 45 7.05 -18.08 4.09
CA LYS A 45 5.63 -18.46 4.19
C LYS A 45 5.37 -19.87 4.67
N ASP A 46 6.39 -20.72 4.67
CA ASP A 46 6.29 -22.11 5.11
C ASP A 46 6.93 -22.35 6.48
N HIS A 47 7.74 -21.41 6.99
CA HIS A 47 8.59 -21.69 8.16
C HIS A 47 8.63 -20.59 9.23
N GLY A 48 8.33 -19.32 8.92
CA GLY A 48 8.31 -18.25 9.91
C GLY A 48 9.00 -16.97 9.48
N LEU A 49 9.49 -16.20 10.46
CA LEU A 49 10.25 -14.98 10.19
C LEU A 49 11.76 -15.26 10.17
N VAL A 50 12.45 -14.62 9.24
CA VAL A 50 13.91 -14.61 9.18
C VAL A 50 14.40 -13.16 9.17
N THR A 51 15.54 -12.92 9.81
CA THR A 51 16.18 -11.61 9.84
C THR A 51 17.60 -11.71 9.33
N TRP A 52 18.03 -10.72 8.55
CA TRP A 52 19.35 -10.63 7.96
C TRP A 52 20.01 -9.30 8.30
N SER A 53 21.34 -9.30 8.40
CA SER A 53 22.12 -8.07 8.32
C SER A 53 22.13 -7.53 6.88
N LEU A 54 22.55 -6.27 6.71
CA LEU A 54 22.60 -5.58 5.42
C LEU A 54 23.60 -6.17 4.41
N ASP A 55 24.40 -7.14 4.82
CA ASP A 55 25.29 -7.93 3.96
C ASP A 55 24.70 -9.32 3.63
N GLY A 56 23.40 -9.52 3.90
CA GLY A 56 22.66 -10.71 3.53
C GLY A 56 22.80 -11.91 4.45
N ARG A 57 23.48 -11.79 5.60
CA ARG A 57 23.68 -12.91 6.53
C ARG A 57 22.54 -13.05 7.52
N VAL A 58 22.06 -14.27 7.72
CA VAL A 58 21.04 -14.59 8.75
C VAL A 58 21.53 -14.18 10.14
N VAL A 59 20.70 -13.45 10.87
CA VAL A 59 20.90 -13.03 12.27
C VAL A 59 20.01 -13.84 13.21
N GLN A 60 18.78 -14.11 12.80
CA GLN A 60 17.82 -14.91 13.55
C GLN A 60 16.79 -15.53 12.60
N GLU A 61 16.50 -16.81 12.83
CA GLU A 61 15.32 -17.52 12.34
C GLU A 61 14.34 -17.68 13.50
N ILE A 62 13.05 -17.56 13.20
CA ILE A 62 11.95 -17.64 14.16
C ILE A 62 10.93 -18.62 13.59
N PRO A 63 11.00 -19.91 13.95
CA PRO A 63 10.04 -20.90 13.48
C PRO A 63 8.67 -20.56 14.07
N SER A 64 7.80 -19.97 13.25
CA SER A 64 6.53 -19.37 13.68
C SER A 64 5.35 -19.80 12.83
N GLY A 65 5.49 -20.88 12.06
CA GLY A 65 4.43 -21.40 11.20
C GLY A 65 4.45 -20.69 9.85
N GLU A 66 3.27 -20.25 9.39
CA GLU A 66 3.06 -19.73 8.04
C GLU A 66 2.73 -18.22 8.02
N PRO A 67 3.66 -17.32 8.37
CA PRO A 67 3.45 -15.88 8.22
C PRO A 67 3.39 -15.49 6.74
N ASN A 68 2.55 -14.52 6.38
CA ASN A 68 2.42 -14.07 4.99
C ASN A 68 3.21 -12.79 4.71
N ASN A 69 2.78 -11.64 5.23
CA ASN A 69 3.52 -10.37 5.14
C ASN A 69 3.93 -9.80 6.51
N VAL A 70 4.93 -8.93 6.54
CA VAL A 70 5.54 -8.40 7.76
C VAL A 70 5.78 -6.90 7.69
N ASP A 71 5.58 -6.17 8.79
CA ASP A 71 5.89 -4.74 8.85
C ASP A 71 6.56 -4.36 10.18
N VAL A 72 7.15 -3.17 10.25
CA VAL A 72 7.87 -2.63 11.42
C VAL A 72 7.33 -1.26 11.81
N ARG A 73 7.03 -1.05 13.08
CA ARG A 73 6.73 0.30 13.62
C ARG A 73 7.57 0.61 14.84
N TYR A 74 7.87 1.90 15.01
CA TYR A 74 8.82 2.37 16.01
C TYR A 74 8.12 3.11 17.14
N GLY A 75 8.72 3.05 18.33
CA GLY A 75 8.32 3.90 19.46
C GLY A 75 7.04 3.48 20.19
N PHE A 76 6.64 2.21 20.11
CA PHE A 76 5.48 1.68 20.81
C PHE A 76 5.73 1.63 22.33
N SER A 77 4.71 1.95 23.13
CA SER A 77 4.79 1.86 24.60
C SER A 77 4.34 0.49 25.08
N LEU A 78 5.25 -0.32 25.63
CA LEU A 78 5.01 -1.68 26.13
C LEU A 78 5.54 -1.84 27.56
N GLY A 79 4.68 -2.13 28.54
CA GLY A 79 5.11 -2.34 29.93
C GLY A 79 5.87 -1.14 30.53
N GLY A 80 5.56 0.08 30.08
CA GLY A 80 6.26 1.32 30.48
C GLY A 80 7.60 1.58 29.78
N ALA A 81 8.02 0.74 28.83
CA ALA A 81 9.19 0.95 27.99
C ALA A 81 8.80 1.33 26.56
N THR A 82 9.62 2.15 25.90
CA THR A 82 9.49 2.42 24.47
C THR A 82 10.25 1.36 23.68
N VAL A 83 9.55 0.63 22.81
CA VAL A 83 10.10 -0.45 21.98
C VAL A 83 9.76 -0.26 20.52
N ASP A 84 10.56 -0.85 19.63
CA ASP A 84 10.17 -1.05 18.24
C ASP A 84 9.45 -2.40 18.14
N ILE A 85 8.42 -2.47 17.29
CA ILE A 85 7.62 -3.66 17.08
C ILE A 85 7.69 -4.12 15.63
N VAL A 86 7.66 -5.43 15.46
CA VAL A 86 7.49 -6.14 14.19
C VAL A 86 6.21 -6.93 14.31
N ALA A 87 5.38 -6.93 13.28
CA ALA A 87 4.15 -7.72 13.28
C ALA A 87 3.93 -8.40 11.95
N THR A 88 3.22 -9.52 11.97
CA THR A 88 2.91 -10.34 10.80
C THR A 88 1.51 -10.94 10.93
N GLY A 89 0.84 -11.15 9.79
CA GLY A 89 -0.31 -12.03 9.72
C GLY A 89 0.16 -13.48 9.56
N ASN A 90 -0.38 -14.41 10.36
CA ASN A 90 0.01 -15.82 10.41
C ASN A 90 -1.16 -16.72 9.99
N ARG A 91 -0.99 -17.44 8.88
CA ARG A 91 -2.02 -18.27 8.25
C ARG A 91 -2.26 -19.56 9.03
N GLU A 92 -1.22 -20.12 9.61
CA GLU A 92 -1.30 -21.40 10.35
C GLU A 92 -2.13 -21.24 11.63
N THR A 93 -1.88 -20.19 12.40
CA THR A 93 -2.59 -19.91 13.66
C THR A 93 -3.80 -19.00 13.48
N SER A 94 -3.97 -18.40 12.30
CA SER A 94 -4.99 -17.37 12.03
C SER A 94 -4.89 -16.20 13.03
N THR A 95 -3.68 -15.69 13.24
CA THR A 95 -3.40 -14.61 14.18
C THR A 95 -2.57 -13.49 13.56
N ILE A 96 -2.65 -12.31 14.16
CA ILE A 96 -1.62 -11.29 14.06
C ILE A 96 -0.63 -11.54 15.21
N ASP A 97 0.62 -11.82 14.85
CA ASP A 97 1.71 -12.03 15.80
C ASP A 97 2.55 -10.76 15.90
N VAL A 98 2.87 -10.35 17.13
CA VAL A 98 3.63 -9.12 17.39
C VAL A 98 4.87 -9.44 18.20
N TYR A 99 6.00 -8.93 17.74
CA TYR A 99 7.31 -9.09 18.34
C TYR A 99 7.88 -7.73 18.74
N ARG A 100 8.57 -7.68 19.88
CA ARG A 100 9.44 -6.54 20.21
C ARG A 100 10.83 -6.78 19.64
N VAL A 101 11.51 -5.71 19.24
CA VAL A 101 12.92 -5.76 18.84
C VAL A 101 13.82 -5.47 20.05
N ASP A 102 14.77 -6.36 20.32
CA ASP A 102 15.92 -6.06 21.17
C ASP A 102 17.02 -5.41 20.31
N PRO A 103 17.31 -4.10 20.46
CA PRO A 103 18.27 -3.42 19.61
C PRO A 103 19.72 -3.83 19.87
N VAL A 104 20.04 -4.32 21.07
CA VAL A 104 21.40 -4.72 21.44
C VAL A 104 21.72 -6.09 20.85
N ALA A 105 20.84 -7.06 21.11
CA ALA A 105 20.96 -8.42 20.60
C ALA A 105 20.63 -8.50 19.10
N ARG A 106 19.86 -7.54 18.58
CA ARG A 106 19.26 -7.55 17.24
C ARG A 106 18.41 -8.79 17.02
N ARG A 107 17.50 -9.04 17.96
CA ARG A 107 16.59 -10.19 17.94
C ARG A 107 15.16 -9.77 18.22
N LEU A 108 14.23 -10.46 17.59
CA LEU A 108 12.80 -10.33 17.85
C LEU A 108 12.37 -11.30 18.95
N GLY A 109 11.47 -10.86 19.82
CA GLY A 109 10.82 -11.68 20.83
C GLY A 109 9.31 -11.46 20.85
N LEU A 110 8.54 -12.54 20.78
CA LEU A 110 7.07 -12.50 20.76
C LEU A 110 6.52 -11.81 22.01
N VAL A 111 5.51 -10.95 21.83
CA VAL A 111 4.84 -10.17 22.88
C VAL A 111 3.31 -10.17 22.76
N SER A 112 2.74 -10.82 21.75
CA SER A 112 1.28 -10.98 21.58
C SER A 112 0.69 -12.23 22.26
N GLY A 113 1.49 -12.99 23.03
CA GLY A 113 1.03 -14.24 23.66
C GLY A 113 0.63 -15.27 22.61
N ASP A 114 -0.62 -15.73 22.66
CA ASP A 114 -1.21 -16.69 21.70
C ASP A 114 -1.61 -16.04 20.36
N GLY A 115 -1.33 -14.75 20.17
CA GLY A 115 -1.67 -13.99 18.97
C GLY A 115 -3.01 -13.25 19.07
N ILE A 116 -3.21 -12.27 18.19
CA ILE A 116 -4.45 -11.51 18.07
C ILE A 116 -5.28 -12.14 16.96
N VAL A 117 -6.47 -12.66 17.26
CA VAL A 117 -7.30 -13.40 16.30
C VAL A 117 -8.19 -12.42 15.51
N PRO A 118 -8.02 -12.27 14.17
CA PRO A 118 -8.96 -11.56 13.32
C PRO A 118 -10.37 -12.14 13.43
N ARG A 119 -11.40 -11.36 13.13
CA ARG A 119 -12.77 -11.76 13.47
C ARG A 119 -13.43 -12.55 12.36
N ASP A 120 -13.41 -11.98 11.16
CA ASP A 120 -14.25 -12.39 10.03
C ASP A 120 -13.41 -12.48 8.74
N LEU A 121 -12.20 -13.05 8.82
CA LEU A 121 -11.36 -13.36 7.65
C LEU A 121 -11.30 -14.87 7.41
N ASP A 122 -11.43 -15.29 6.15
CA ASP A 122 -11.42 -16.72 5.79
C ASP A 122 -10.01 -17.32 5.89
N GLU A 123 -9.00 -16.59 5.39
CA GLU A 123 -7.58 -16.92 5.51
C GLU A 123 -6.77 -15.63 5.47
N ILE A 124 -5.96 -15.38 6.51
CA ILE A 124 -5.05 -14.22 6.52
C ILE A 124 -4.17 -14.23 5.27
N TYR A 125 -3.97 -13.07 4.67
CA TYR A 125 -3.16 -12.92 3.47
C TYR A 125 -2.29 -11.67 3.59
N GLY A 126 -2.76 -10.52 3.12
CA GLY A 126 -2.06 -9.25 3.20
C GLY A 126 -1.88 -8.70 4.62
N PHE A 127 -0.74 -8.09 4.91
CA PHE A 127 -0.49 -7.42 6.20
C PHE A 127 0.37 -6.15 6.08
N CYS A 128 -0.02 -5.10 6.80
CA CYS A 128 0.83 -3.92 7.02
C CYS A 128 0.40 -3.15 8.27
N MET A 129 1.26 -2.32 8.83
CA MET A 129 0.95 -1.51 10.02
C MET A 129 0.67 -0.04 9.71
N TYR A 130 0.15 0.69 10.68
CA TYR A 130 -0.04 2.15 10.63
C TYR A 130 0.21 2.77 11.99
N ARG A 131 0.89 3.92 12.02
CA ARG A 131 0.96 4.79 13.20
C ARG A 131 0.17 6.06 12.93
N SER A 132 -0.93 6.26 13.65
CA SER A 132 -1.65 7.53 13.59
C SER A 132 -0.89 8.59 14.38
N LEU A 133 -0.46 9.65 13.71
CA LEU A 133 0.09 10.85 14.37
C LEU A 133 -0.98 11.80 14.89
N VAL A 134 -2.25 11.54 14.55
CA VAL A 134 -3.41 12.31 15.06
C VAL A 134 -3.86 11.77 16.41
N GLN A 135 -3.90 10.44 16.53
CA GLN A 135 -4.37 9.76 17.75
C GLN A 135 -3.23 9.27 18.65
N ASP A 136 -1.99 9.25 18.14
CA ASP A 136 -0.82 8.60 18.74
C ASP A 136 -1.12 7.13 19.10
N ARG A 137 -1.63 6.41 18.09
CA ARG A 137 -2.05 5.00 18.19
C ARG A 137 -1.42 4.18 17.07
N TYR A 138 -1.28 2.89 17.32
CA TYR A 138 -0.74 1.92 16.38
C TYR A 138 -1.85 1.00 15.91
N TYR A 139 -1.81 0.66 14.64
CA TYR A 139 -2.79 -0.20 14.01
C TYR A 139 -2.11 -1.24 13.13
N ALA A 140 -2.76 -2.38 12.99
CA ALA A 140 -2.47 -3.38 11.97
C ALA A 140 -3.65 -3.43 10.98
N PHE A 141 -3.35 -3.48 9.69
CA PHE A 141 -4.28 -3.89 8.65
C PHE A 141 -3.95 -5.33 8.27
N VAL A 142 -4.97 -6.16 8.22
CA VAL A 142 -4.90 -7.54 7.76
C VAL A 142 -6.03 -7.76 6.76
N ASN A 143 -5.79 -8.53 5.70
CA ASN A 143 -6.79 -8.83 4.69
C ASN A 143 -6.79 -10.32 4.32
N ASP A 144 -7.72 -10.69 3.43
CA ASP A 144 -7.81 -12.05 2.89
C ASP A 144 -7.92 -12.08 1.35
N LYS A 145 -8.07 -13.30 0.82
CA LYS A 145 -8.11 -13.57 -0.62
C LYS A 145 -9.43 -13.19 -1.30
N ASP A 146 -10.45 -12.81 -0.55
CA ASP A 146 -11.74 -12.35 -1.08
C ASP A 146 -11.83 -10.82 -1.12
N GLY A 147 -10.95 -10.13 -0.38
CA GLY A 147 -10.81 -8.67 -0.37
C GLY A 147 -11.33 -8.03 0.90
N ASP A 148 -11.69 -8.83 1.91
CA ASP A 148 -12.06 -8.32 3.23
C ASP A 148 -10.81 -7.78 3.93
N VAL A 149 -10.96 -6.63 4.59
CA VAL A 149 -9.89 -5.94 5.29
C VAL A 149 -10.35 -5.61 6.70
N GLU A 150 -9.55 -5.97 7.68
CA GLU A 150 -9.73 -5.58 9.08
C GLU A 150 -8.61 -4.64 9.54
N GLN A 151 -8.98 -3.59 10.27
CA GLN A 151 -8.06 -2.69 10.96
C GLN A 151 -8.17 -2.90 12.46
N TRP A 152 -7.04 -3.21 13.08
CA TRP A 152 -6.90 -3.53 14.49
C TRP A 152 -6.07 -2.47 15.20
N GLU A 153 -6.59 -1.84 16.26
CA GLU A 153 -5.79 -1.03 17.17
C GLU A 153 -4.93 -1.95 18.05
N LEU A 154 -3.62 -1.71 18.07
CA LEU A 154 -2.66 -2.40 18.91
C LEU A 154 -2.43 -1.62 20.21
N PHE A 155 -2.52 -2.30 21.35
CA PHE A 155 -2.33 -1.69 22.66
C PHE A 155 -1.64 -2.63 23.65
N ASP A 156 -0.91 -2.04 24.60
CA ASP A 156 -0.31 -2.74 25.74
C ASP A 156 -1.37 -3.02 26.81
N ASP A 157 -1.42 -4.25 27.30
CA ASP A 157 -2.10 -4.66 28.52
C ASP A 157 -1.16 -5.57 29.31
N ASP A 158 -0.74 -5.11 30.49
CA ASP A 158 0.19 -5.81 31.39
C ASP A 158 1.50 -6.33 30.74
N GLY A 159 2.07 -5.57 29.80
CA GLY A 159 3.33 -5.93 29.13
C GLY A 159 3.19 -6.89 27.96
N ALA A 160 1.96 -7.17 27.52
CA ALA A 160 1.63 -7.90 26.30
C ALA A 160 0.87 -7.01 25.31
N ILE A 161 1.03 -7.26 24.01
CA ILE A 161 0.31 -6.51 22.96
C ILE A 161 -0.96 -7.26 22.58
N HIS A 162 -2.09 -6.55 22.70
CA HIS A 162 -3.41 -7.02 22.31
C HIS A 162 -3.97 -6.17 21.16
N GLY A 163 -5.03 -6.68 20.53
CA GLY A 163 -5.71 -6.03 19.42
C GLY A 163 -7.17 -5.77 19.72
N ARG A 164 -7.68 -4.65 19.20
CA ARG A 164 -9.12 -4.36 19.13
C ARG A 164 -9.50 -4.00 17.70
N LEU A 165 -10.43 -4.75 17.10
CA LEU A 165 -11.02 -4.41 15.81
C LEU A 165 -11.69 -3.03 15.88
N VAL A 166 -11.26 -2.11 15.02
CA VAL A 166 -11.78 -0.72 14.98
C VAL A 166 -12.44 -0.37 13.67
N ARG A 167 -12.16 -1.09 12.59
CA ARG A 167 -12.77 -0.90 11.28
C ARG A 167 -12.66 -2.19 10.46
N ALA A 168 -13.67 -2.47 9.64
CA ALA A 168 -13.64 -3.54 8.66
C ALA A 168 -14.35 -3.06 7.39
N PHE A 169 -13.85 -3.44 6.22
CA PHE A 169 -14.42 -3.07 4.92
C PHE A 169 -13.98 -4.06 3.83
N ASP A 170 -14.68 -4.03 2.70
CA ASP A 170 -14.44 -4.92 1.56
C ASP A 170 -13.91 -4.14 0.35
N VAL A 171 -12.82 -4.62 -0.25
CA VAL A 171 -12.25 -4.11 -1.51
C VAL A 171 -12.94 -4.75 -2.73
N GLY A 172 -13.63 -5.87 -2.57
CA GLY A 172 -14.48 -6.53 -3.55
C GLY A 172 -13.73 -7.45 -4.52
N THR A 173 -12.48 -7.77 -4.22
CA THR A 173 -11.61 -8.68 -4.96
C THR A 173 -10.39 -8.99 -4.11
N ARG A 174 -9.73 -10.12 -4.39
CA ARG A 174 -8.43 -10.47 -3.82
C ARG A 174 -7.46 -9.29 -3.75
N THR A 175 -6.88 -9.12 -2.57
CA THR A 175 -5.88 -8.10 -2.24
C THR A 175 -4.80 -8.70 -1.37
N GLU A 176 -3.58 -8.18 -1.46
CA GLU A 176 -2.47 -8.60 -0.61
C GLU A 176 -1.66 -7.39 -0.16
N GLY A 177 -0.81 -6.89 -1.05
CA GLY A 177 0.11 -5.79 -0.79
C GLY A 177 -0.59 -4.56 -0.22
N CYS A 178 -0.14 -4.10 0.95
CA CYS A 178 -0.66 -2.89 1.55
C CYS A 178 0.44 -2.03 2.19
N VAL A 179 0.21 -0.73 2.24
CA VAL A 179 1.10 0.21 2.92
C VAL A 179 0.32 1.42 3.43
N ALA A 180 0.60 1.83 4.67
CA ALA A 180 -0.02 3.01 5.26
C ALA A 180 0.98 4.15 5.48
N ASP A 181 0.64 5.33 4.95
CA ASP A 181 1.43 6.54 5.08
C ASP A 181 1.24 7.19 6.46
N THR A 182 2.25 7.08 7.30
CA THR A 182 2.25 7.62 8.67
C THR A 182 2.11 9.15 8.70
N GLN A 183 2.68 9.89 7.74
CA GLN A 183 2.62 11.34 7.79
C GLN A 183 1.28 11.89 7.30
N THR A 184 0.66 11.25 6.30
CA THR A 184 -0.53 11.79 5.63
C THR A 184 -1.83 11.08 6.01
N GLY A 185 -1.76 9.91 6.66
CA GLY A 185 -2.95 9.11 6.98
C GLY A 185 -3.62 8.50 5.75
N MET A 186 -2.84 8.14 4.73
CA MET A 186 -3.35 7.45 3.53
C MET A 186 -3.05 5.96 3.64
N PHE A 187 -4.01 5.11 3.29
CA PHE A 187 -3.85 3.66 3.21
C PHE A 187 -3.91 3.24 1.74
N PHE A 188 -2.93 2.47 1.27
CA PHE A 188 -2.90 1.91 -0.08
C PHE A 188 -2.98 0.39 0.00
N ILE A 189 -3.73 -0.19 -0.93
CA ILE A 189 -3.90 -1.64 -1.05
C ILE A 189 -3.92 -2.03 -2.52
N SER A 190 -3.19 -3.09 -2.86
CA SER A 190 -3.19 -3.68 -4.19
C SER A 190 -4.32 -4.70 -4.29
N ALA A 191 -5.12 -4.56 -5.33
CA ALA A 191 -6.04 -5.58 -5.80
C ALA A 191 -5.36 -6.27 -6.97
N GLU A 192 -4.77 -7.45 -6.74
CA GLU A 192 -3.77 -8.12 -7.59
C GLU A 192 -4.07 -8.05 -9.09
N ARG A 193 -5.32 -8.32 -9.47
CA ARG A 193 -5.71 -8.42 -10.88
C ARG A 193 -6.25 -7.15 -11.50
N GLN A 194 -6.38 -6.09 -10.72
CA GLN A 194 -7.23 -4.96 -11.09
C GLN A 194 -6.54 -3.61 -10.93
N SER A 195 -5.94 -3.30 -9.77
CA SER A 195 -5.67 -1.90 -9.44
C SER A 195 -4.89 -1.70 -8.14
N ILE A 196 -4.41 -0.48 -7.95
CA ILE A 196 -4.05 0.04 -6.64
C ILE A 196 -5.16 1.00 -6.18
N TRP A 197 -5.70 0.74 -4.99
CA TRP A 197 -6.69 1.59 -4.33
C TRP A 197 -6.07 2.39 -3.20
N ARG A 198 -6.61 3.60 -2.97
CA ARG A 198 -6.30 4.43 -1.81
C ARG A 198 -7.53 4.69 -0.96
N TYR A 199 -7.39 4.54 0.35
CA TYR A 199 -8.34 4.88 1.39
C TYR A 199 -7.72 5.90 2.38
N GLY A 200 -8.51 6.37 3.34
CA GLY A 200 -7.99 6.97 4.56
C GLY A 200 -7.58 5.90 5.58
N ALA A 201 -6.47 6.10 6.30
CA ALA A 201 -5.90 5.13 7.23
C ALA A 201 -6.44 5.27 8.66
N GLU A 202 -7.16 6.35 8.99
CA GLU A 202 -7.74 6.49 10.32
C GLU A 202 -8.95 5.55 10.47
N PRO A 203 -9.18 5.00 11.68
CA PRO A 203 -10.32 4.09 11.91
C PRO A 203 -11.70 4.76 11.70
N GLY A 204 -11.77 6.09 11.77
CA GLY A 204 -12.99 6.85 11.51
C GLY A 204 -13.14 7.34 10.06
N ASP A 205 -12.18 7.06 9.18
CA ASP A 205 -12.29 7.44 7.77
C ASP A 205 -13.34 6.58 7.05
N ALA A 206 -13.97 7.16 6.03
CA ALA A 206 -14.95 6.43 5.23
C ALA A 206 -14.29 5.37 4.34
N ASP A 207 -15.04 4.34 3.97
CA ASP A 207 -14.61 3.27 3.06
C ASP A 207 -14.66 3.68 1.58
N ALA A 208 -14.70 4.98 1.31
CA ALA A 208 -14.64 5.52 -0.03
C ALA A 208 -13.20 5.42 -0.57
N ARG A 209 -13.02 4.59 -1.61
CA ARG A 209 -11.74 4.40 -2.28
C ARG A 209 -11.51 5.37 -3.44
N VAL A 210 -10.24 5.64 -3.71
CA VAL A 210 -9.77 6.41 -4.87
C VAL A 210 -8.81 5.53 -5.67
N LEU A 211 -9.07 5.39 -6.98
CA LEU A 211 -8.18 4.67 -7.88
C LEU A 211 -6.86 5.43 -8.01
N VAL A 212 -5.75 4.74 -7.77
CA VAL A 212 -4.40 5.25 -8.04
C VAL A 212 -4.01 4.90 -9.48
N ASP A 213 -4.07 3.62 -9.80
CA ASP A 213 -3.77 3.06 -11.12
C ASP A 213 -4.53 1.73 -11.29
N GLY A 214 -4.75 1.29 -12.53
CA GLY A 214 -5.48 0.09 -12.90
C GLY A 214 -4.67 -0.78 -13.87
N ALA A 215 -4.81 -2.09 -13.79
CA ALA A 215 -4.09 -3.04 -14.63
C ALA A 215 -4.72 -3.28 -16.02
N ALA A 216 -5.89 -2.69 -16.29
CA ALA A 216 -6.61 -2.84 -17.56
C ALA A 216 -5.90 -2.13 -18.73
N THR A 217 -5.91 -2.75 -19.91
CA THR A 217 -5.25 -2.25 -21.13
C THR A 217 -5.94 -1.05 -21.80
N ASP A 218 -7.17 -0.73 -21.42
CA ASP A 218 -8.02 0.28 -22.10
C ASP A 218 -8.76 1.23 -21.13
N GLY A 219 -8.29 1.35 -19.88
CA GLY A 219 -8.82 2.29 -18.87
C GLY A 219 -7.72 3.23 -18.33
N PRO A 220 -8.06 4.26 -17.53
CA PRO A 220 -7.05 5.00 -16.77
C PRO A 220 -6.36 4.00 -15.84
N GLY A 221 -5.04 3.86 -15.97
CA GLY A 221 -4.34 2.78 -15.31
C GLY A 221 -3.17 2.32 -16.15
N ASP A 222 -3.33 1.32 -17.02
CA ASP A 222 -2.39 0.76 -18.01
C ASP A 222 -0.89 0.61 -17.69
N HIS A 223 -0.39 0.97 -16.51
CA HIS A 223 1.03 0.84 -16.18
C HIS A 223 1.38 -0.51 -15.53
N LEU A 224 0.41 -1.14 -14.86
CA LEU A 224 0.59 -2.40 -14.13
C LEU A 224 0.29 -3.63 -15.01
N VAL A 225 1.12 -4.67 -14.96
CA VAL A 225 0.77 -6.03 -15.42
C VAL A 225 0.46 -6.86 -14.17
N PRO A 226 -0.75 -7.44 -14.06
CA PRO A 226 -1.08 -8.34 -12.96
C PRO A 226 -0.13 -9.53 -12.83
N GLU A 227 0.15 -10.01 -11.63
CA GLU A 227 -0.46 -9.58 -10.37
C GLU A 227 0.23 -8.31 -9.78
N VAL A 228 -0.52 -7.50 -9.05
CA VAL A 228 -0.05 -6.26 -8.40
C VAL A 228 0.16 -6.57 -6.93
N GLU A 229 1.42 -6.67 -6.52
CA GLU A 229 1.78 -7.23 -5.22
C GLU A 229 2.21 -6.14 -4.23
N GLY A 230 3.39 -6.30 -3.61
CA GLY A 230 3.90 -5.44 -2.57
C GLY A 230 3.88 -3.96 -2.92
N LEU A 231 3.53 -3.15 -1.92
CA LEU A 231 3.50 -1.69 -2.01
C LEU A 231 4.46 -1.10 -0.98
N ALA A 232 5.23 -0.09 -1.38
CA ALA A 232 6.15 0.60 -0.49
C ALA A 232 6.10 2.12 -0.66
N ILE A 233 6.37 2.86 0.42
CA ILE A 233 6.41 4.33 0.40
C ILE A 233 7.83 4.83 0.66
N TYR A 234 8.41 5.52 -0.32
CA TYR A 234 9.60 6.32 -0.13
C TYR A 234 9.20 7.71 0.37
N TYR A 235 9.73 8.12 1.51
CA TYR A 235 9.41 9.40 2.13
C TYR A 235 10.40 10.49 1.73
N GLY A 236 9.87 11.68 1.43
CA GLY A 236 10.64 12.89 1.20
C GLY A 236 10.00 14.14 1.84
N PRO A 237 10.57 15.33 1.63
CA PRO A 237 10.19 16.54 2.35
C PRO A 237 8.74 16.98 2.11
N GLY A 238 8.05 17.34 3.20
CA GLY A 238 6.72 17.93 3.16
C GLY A 238 5.68 17.04 2.45
N GLY A 239 5.77 15.72 2.60
CA GLY A 239 4.87 14.77 1.95
C GLY A 239 5.21 14.46 0.49
N ALA A 240 6.34 14.94 -0.03
CA ALA A 240 6.89 14.42 -1.29
C ALA A 240 7.40 12.99 -1.09
N GLY A 241 7.77 12.34 -2.19
CA GLY A 241 8.27 10.97 -2.20
C GLY A 241 7.52 10.13 -3.22
N TYR A 242 7.57 8.82 -3.04
CA TYR A 242 7.08 7.87 -4.03
C TYR A 242 6.23 6.76 -3.40
N LEU A 243 5.17 6.36 -4.10
CA LEU A 243 4.56 5.05 -3.92
C LEU A 243 5.17 4.14 -4.98
N ILE A 244 5.66 2.97 -4.57
CA ILE A 244 6.27 1.96 -5.42
C ILE A 244 5.40 0.73 -5.35
N ALA A 245 5.15 0.09 -6.49
CA ALA A 245 4.39 -1.14 -6.57
C ALA A 245 5.16 -2.21 -7.33
N SER A 246 5.13 -3.44 -6.83
CA SER A 246 5.50 -4.62 -7.63
C SER A 246 4.43 -4.88 -8.69
N SER A 247 4.85 -4.95 -9.95
CA SER A 247 4.03 -5.33 -11.10
C SER A 247 4.52 -6.68 -11.58
N GLN A 248 4.16 -7.71 -10.82
CA GLN A 248 4.73 -9.05 -10.83
C GLN A 248 4.72 -9.69 -12.23
N GLY A 249 3.61 -9.57 -12.97
CA GLY A 249 3.49 -10.18 -14.29
C GLY A 249 4.39 -9.57 -15.39
N SER A 250 5.14 -8.52 -15.07
CA SER A 250 6.17 -7.94 -15.95
C SER A 250 7.56 -7.89 -15.33
N ASP A 251 7.74 -8.42 -14.12
CA ASP A 251 8.99 -8.29 -13.34
C ASP A 251 9.45 -6.81 -13.19
N ASP A 252 8.49 -5.88 -13.22
CA ASP A 252 8.71 -4.44 -13.17
C ASP A 252 8.28 -3.87 -11.80
N PHE A 253 8.94 -2.80 -11.38
CA PHE A 253 8.53 -1.93 -10.29
C PHE A 253 8.01 -0.62 -10.85
N VAL A 254 6.79 -0.25 -10.47
CA VAL A 254 6.10 0.94 -10.98
C VAL A 254 6.10 2.04 -9.92
N VAL A 255 6.52 3.24 -10.32
CA VAL A 255 6.73 4.38 -9.42
C VAL A 255 5.69 5.46 -9.67
N TYR A 256 5.04 5.91 -8.60
CA TYR A 256 4.06 6.99 -8.58
C TYR A 256 4.49 8.10 -7.63
N ASP A 257 4.00 9.31 -7.88
CA ASP A 257 4.05 10.38 -6.88
C ASP A 257 3.35 9.92 -5.60
N ARG A 258 4.00 10.12 -4.45
CA ARG A 258 3.34 9.89 -3.15
C ARG A 258 2.19 10.85 -2.91
N ARG A 259 2.25 12.06 -3.47
CA ARG A 259 1.17 13.06 -3.33
C ARG A 259 0.03 12.75 -4.31
N PRO A 260 -1.24 12.94 -3.91
CA PRO A 260 -2.35 12.94 -4.85
C PRO A 260 -2.11 13.94 -5.99
N PRO A 261 -2.48 13.60 -7.23
CA PRO A 261 -3.30 12.44 -7.61
C PRO A 261 -2.50 11.15 -7.90
N HIS A 262 -1.30 10.98 -7.34
CA HIS A 262 -0.46 9.78 -7.51
C HIS A 262 -0.09 9.50 -8.96
N ARG A 263 0.45 10.52 -9.63
CA ARG A 263 0.81 10.42 -11.05
C ARG A 263 1.90 9.39 -11.23
N TYR A 264 1.76 8.56 -12.27
CA TYR A 264 2.84 7.70 -12.76
C TYR A 264 4.08 8.53 -13.08
N ILE A 265 5.24 8.06 -12.64
CA ILE A 265 6.55 8.67 -12.86
C ILE A 265 7.36 7.84 -13.84
N GLY A 266 7.41 6.53 -13.63
CA GLY A 266 8.28 5.64 -14.39
C GLY A 266 8.21 4.21 -13.88
N ARG A 267 8.98 3.34 -14.52
CA ARG A 267 9.14 1.95 -14.10
C ARG A 267 10.59 1.50 -14.26
N PHE A 268 11.00 0.52 -13.48
CA PHE A 268 12.31 -0.10 -13.57
C PHE A 268 12.21 -1.60 -13.27
N HIS A 269 13.20 -2.38 -13.67
CA HIS A 269 13.38 -3.77 -13.24
C HIS A 269 14.79 -3.93 -12.68
N VAL A 270 14.96 -4.92 -11.80
CA VAL A 270 16.24 -5.18 -11.15
C VAL A 270 16.98 -6.25 -11.94
N VAL A 271 18.21 -5.94 -12.35
CA VAL A 271 19.04 -6.82 -13.19
C VAL A 271 20.20 -7.40 -12.38
N ALA A 272 20.70 -8.53 -12.88
CA ALA A 272 21.91 -9.16 -12.37
C ALA A 272 23.10 -8.20 -12.39
N ASP A 273 23.82 -8.13 -11.27
CA ASP A 273 25.09 -7.41 -11.14
C ASP A 273 25.90 -7.98 -9.97
N GLY A 274 27.23 -7.91 -10.08
CA GLY A 274 28.12 -8.09 -8.93
C GLY A 274 28.05 -9.44 -8.18
N GLY A 275 27.37 -10.45 -8.73
CA GLY A 275 27.18 -11.76 -8.10
C GLY A 275 25.74 -12.06 -7.66
N SER A 276 24.82 -11.10 -7.79
CA SER A 276 23.37 -11.32 -7.71
C SER A 276 22.77 -11.49 -9.10
N ASP A 277 21.74 -12.30 -9.20
CA ASP A 277 20.96 -12.53 -10.40
C ASP A 277 19.83 -11.49 -10.58
N ALA A 278 18.99 -11.70 -11.59
CA ALA A 278 17.94 -10.76 -11.96
C ALA A 278 16.64 -11.12 -11.24
N VAL A 279 15.94 -10.10 -10.75
CA VAL A 279 14.72 -10.29 -9.98
C VAL A 279 13.55 -10.68 -10.87
N THR A 280 12.82 -11.72 -10.48
CA THR A 280 11.61 -12.15 -11.17
C THR A 280 10.47 -12.44 -10.21
N HIS A 281 9.25 -12.16 -10.67
CA HIS A 281 7.98 -12.48 -10.00
C HIS A 281 7.91 -12.00 -8.55
N THR A 282 8.37 -10.77 -8.29
CA THR A 282 8.37 -10.19 -6.94
C THR A 282 7.00 -10.12 -6.31
N ASP A 283 6.86 -10.72 -5.12
CA ASP A 283 5.73 -10.50 -4.20
C ASP A 283 5.94 -9.18 -3.41
N GLY A 284 6.58 -9.24 -2.24
CA GLY A 284 6.73 -8.11 -1.34
C GLY A 284 7.93 -7.19 -1.61
N ILE A 285 7.78 -5.93 -1.19
CA ILE A 285 8.82 -4.90 -1.29
C ILE A 285 8.81 -3.96 -0.08
N ALA A 286 9.99 -3.49 0.33
CA ALA A 286 10.14 -2.46 1.35
C ALA A 286 11.18 -1.43 0.97
N VAL A 287 10.93 -0.17 1.30
CA VAL A 287 11.86 0.93 1.01
C VAL A 287 12.07 1.81 2.23
N THR A 288 13.31 2.25 2.43
CA THR A 288 13.65 3.30 3.39
C THR A 288 14.51 4.36 2.75
N ASN A 289 14.27 5.61 3.14
CA ASN A 289 15.09 6.75 2.75
C ASN A 289 16.28 6.95 3.71
N VAL A 290 16.31 6.23 4.84
CA VAL A 290 17.37 6.37 5.86
C VAL A 290 18.68 5.77 5.35
N ALA A 291 19.79 6.49 5.53
CA ALA A 291 21.12 5.98 5.20
C ALA A 291 21.54 4.84 6.14
N LEU A 292 21.82 3.66 5.60
CA LEU A 292 22.14 2.44 6.37
C LEU A 292 23.62 2.04 6.26
N GLY A 293 24.51 3.02 6.40
CA GLY A 293 25.95 2.84 6.24
C GLY A 293 26.43 2.99 4.80
N ARG A 294 27.65 2.53 4.50
CA ARG A 294 28.33 2.86 3.24
C ARG A 294 27.70 2.21 2.01
N ALA A 295 27.23 0.97 2.11
CA ALA A 295 26.61 0.25 0.99
C ALA A 295 25.26 0.90 0.58
N PHE A 296 24.51 1.42 1.56
CA PHE A 296 23.19 1.99 1.39
C PHE A 296 23.15 3.43 1.92
N ALA A 297 24.10 4.25 1.45
CA ALA A 297 24.30 5.62 1.92
C ALA A 297 23.12 6.56 1.62
N HIS A 298 22.22 6.15 0.73
CA HIS A 298 21.09 6.95 0.26
C HIS A 298 19.72 6.29 0.47
N GLY A 299 19.68 5.23 1.28
CA GLY A 299 18.50 4.38 1.44
C GLY A 299 18.66 3.02 0.78
N LEU A 300 17.67 2.18 1.04
CA LEU A 300 17.62 0.79 0.61
C LEU A 300 16.19 0.49 0.13
N LEU A 301 16.09 -0.14 -1.03
CA LEU A 301 14.93 -0.87 -1.49
C LEU A 301 15.24 -2.37 -1.37
N VAL A 302 14.38 -3.12 -0.69
CA VAL A 302 14.43 -4.58 -0.62
C VAL A 302 13.28 -5.11 -1.45
N VAL A 303 13.56 -6.08 -2.30
CA VAL A 303 12.57 -6.74 -3.17
C VAL A 303 12.74 -8.25 -3.06
N GLN A 304 11.62 -8.97 -2.96
CA GLN A 304 11.65 -10.43 -3.06
C GLN A 304 11.99 -10.85 -4.49
N ASP A 305 12.66 -12.00 -4.61
CA ASP A 305 12.94 -12.65 -5.88
C ASP A 305 12.53 -14.12 -5.83
N ALA A 306 11.54 -14.50 -6.62
CA ALA A 306 10.95 -15.83 -6.61
C ALA A 306 11.86 -16.91 -7.22
N HIS A 307 12.84 -16.53 -8.04
CA HIS A 307 13.76 -17.47 -8.69
C HIS A 307 15.20 -16.97 -8.56
N ASP A 308 15.90 -17.46 -7.53
CA ASP A 308 17.34 -17.25 -7.38
C ASP A 308 18.14 -18.28 -8.21
N GLU A 309 19.44 -18.05 -8.41
CA GLU A 309 20.34 -19.05 -9.01
C GLU A 309 20.59 -20.26 -8.08
N ASP A 310 20.27 -20.13 -6.79
CA ASP A 310 20.09 -21.21 -5.81
C ASP A 310 18.63 -21.72 -5.90
N PRO A 311 18.32 -23.03 -5.75
CA PRO A 311 16.95 -23.56 -5.79
C PRO A 311 15.90 -22.93 -4.83
N TYR A 312 16.29 -21.93 -4.04
CA TYR A 312 15.53 -21.29 -2.98
C TYR A 312 15.43 -19.78 -3.21
N ASN A 313 14.28 -19.17 -2.95
CA ASN A 313 14.04 -17.74 -3.15
C ASN A 313 14.62 -16.88 -2.01
N ASN A 314 14.85 -15.59 -2.29
CA ASN A 314 15.49 -14.66 -1.37
C ASN A 314 15.03 -13.21 -1.56
N PHE A 315 15.76 -12.27 -0.97
CA PHE A 315 15.54 -10.84 -1.15
C PHE A 315 16.78 -10.17 -1.73
N LYS A 316 16.61 -9.36 -2.79
CA LYS A 316 17.66 -8.50 -3.33
C LYS A 316 17.69 -7.15 -2.62
N LEU A 317 18.90 -6.66 -2.38
CA LEU A 317 19.17 -5.38 -1.72
C LEU A 317 19.60 -4.35 -2.76
N VAL A 318 18.70 -3.43 -3.09
CA VAL A 318 18.90 -2.42 -4.13
C VAL A 318 19.18 -1.07 -3.48
N ALA A 319 20.33 -0.48 -3.78
CA ALA A 319 20.66 0.81 -3.21
C ALA A 319 19.82 1.92 -3.87
N TRP A 320 19.18 2.77 -3.05
CA TRP A 320 18.20 3.74 -3.56
C TRP A 320 18.79 4.71 -4.59
N GLN A 321 20.07 5.08 -4.47
CA GLN A 321 20.72 5.94 -5.45
C GLN A 321 20.80 5.34 -6.86
N ASP A 322 20.74 4.01 -6.98
CA ASP A 322 20.76 3.32 -8.27
C ASP A 322 19.36 3.31 -8.89
N VAL A 323 18.32 3.07 -8.08
CA VAL A 323 16.91 3.28 -8.49
C VAL A 323 16.72 4.71 -8.96
N ALA A 324 17.14 5.68 -8.15
CA ALA A 324 16.94 7.09 -8.44
C ALA A 324 17.62 7.53 -9.74
N ARG A 325 18.85 7.08 -10.00
CA ARG A 325 19.57 7.38 -11.24
C ARG A 325 19.07 6.61 -12.45
N GLY A 326 18.41 5.46 -12.23
CA GLY A 326 17.87 4.62 -13.29
C GLY A 326 16.72 5.29 -14.05
N LEU A 327 15.94 6.17 -13.40
CA LEU A 327 14.82 6.87 -14.02
C LEU A 327 15.24 8.20 -14.68
N ASP A 328 14.45 8.64 -15.65
CA ASP A 328 14.64 9.92 -16.37
C ASP A 328 13.32 10.72 -16.40
N PRO A 329 13.24 11.87 -15.71
CA PRO A 329 14.30 12.44 -14.87
C PRO A 329 14.60 11.57 -13.63
N PRO A 330 15.81 11.69 -13.05
CA PRO A 330 16.16 10.95 -11.84
C PRO A 330 15.20 11.21 -10.68
N LEU A 331 14.92 10.17 -9.89
CA LEU A 331 14.17 10.32 -8.65
C LEU A 331 14.98 11.10 -7.61
N MET A 332 14.26 11.60 -6.61
CA MET A 332 14.84 12.29 -5.47
C MET A 332 15.62 11.32 -4.58
N VAL A 333 16.77 11.77 -4.11
CA VAL A 333 17.52 11.17 -3.01
C VAL A 333 17.42 12.11 -1.82
N ASP A 334 16.73 11.68 -0.77
CA ASP A 334 16.52 12.42 0.47
C ASP A 334 16.77 11.50 1.68
N THR A 335 17.83 11.75 2.44
CA THR A 335 18.19 10.88 3.59
C THR A 335 17.91 11.53 4.94
N TRP A 336 17.21 12.66 4.96
CA TRP A 336 17.09 13.49 6.16
C TRP A 336 15.68 14.01 6.44
N SER A 337 14.79 14.10 5.45
CA SER A 337 13.48 14.75 5.67
C SER A 337 12.44 13.85 6.34
N TYR A 338 12.74 12.56 6.51
CA TYR A 338 11.91 11.61 7.24
C TYR A 338 12.76 10.77 8.21
N ASP A 339 12.31 10.71 9.46
CA ASP A 339 12.81 9.82 10.50
C ASP A 339 11.65 8.88 10.91
N PRO A 340 11.75 7.56 10.69
CA PRO A 340 10.68 6.63 11.00
C PRO A 340 10.37 6.53 12.52
N ARG A 341 11.27 7.00 13.40
CA ARG A 341 11.03 7.04 14.85
C ARG A 341 10.33 8.31 15.31
N ASN A 342 10.59 9.42 14.62
CA ASN A 342 10.06 10.74 14.95
C ASN A 342 9.33 11.36 13.74
N PRO A 343 8.33 10.67 13.16
CA PRO A 343 7.63 11.19 11.99
C PRO A 343 6.77 12.40 12.38
N THR A 344 6.70 13.38 11.49
CA THR A 344 5.81 14.55 11.64
C THR A 344 4.62 14.44 10.71
N GLN A 345 3.44 14.82 11.19
CA GLN A 345 2.23 14.86 10.37
C GLN A 345 2.38 15.86 9.22
N VAL A 346 1.95 15.45 8.03
CA VAL A 346 1.88 16.29 6.83
C VAL A 346 0.44 16.36 6.37
N ARG A 347 -0.10 17.59 6.33
CA ARG A 347 -1.42 17.84 5.79
C ARG A 347 -1.31 18.25 4.33
N LEU A 348 -1.70 17.35 3.43
CA LEU A 348 -1.72 17.65 2.01
C LEU A 348 -2.87 18.63 1.69
N PRO A 349 -2.68 19.61 0.80
CA PRO A 349 -3.74 20.52 0.42
C PRO A 349 -4.90 19.75 -0.20
N SER A 350 -6.12 19.98 0.29
CA SER A 350 -7.32 19.42 -0.31
C SER A 350 -7.38 19.88 -1.78
N ALA A 351 -7.68 18.96 -2.69
CA ALA A 351 -7.93 19.32 -4.08
C ALA A 351 -9.16 20.23 -4.16
N THR A 352 -8.96 21.55 -4.06
CA THR A 352 -9.99 22.52 -4.39
C THR A 352 -10.35 22.30 -5.85
N THR A 353 -11.58 21.86 -6.10
CA THR A 353 -12.26 22.03 -7.38
C THR A 353 -12.14 23.50 -7.75
N SER A 354 -11.21 23.84 -8.65
CA SER A 354 -11.15 25.15 -9.28
C SER A 354 -12.30 25.25 -10.29
N GLY A 355 -13.53 25.21 -9.78
CA GLY A 355 -14.72 25.65 -10.49
C GLY A 355 -14.67 27.16 -10.63
N ARG A 356 -13.75 27.69 -11.44
CA ARG A 356 -13.88 29.05 -11.92
C ARG A 356 -15.00 29.03 -12.95
N ALA A 357 -16.23 29.20 -12.48
CA ALA A 357 -17.34 29.61 -13.32
C ALA A 357 -16.94 30.95 -13.95
N THR A 358 -16.52 30.91 -15.22
CA THR A 358 -16.42 32.10 -16.05
C THR A 358 -17.83 32.56 -16.34
N SER A 359 -18.37 33.43 -15.49
CA SER A 359 -19.52 34.26 -15.84
C SER A 359 -19.07 35.26 -16.91
N ALA A 360 -19.11 34.83 -18.17
CA ALA A 360 -19.03 35.73 -19.29
C ALA A 360 -20.33 36.56 -19.34
N SER A 361 -20.29 37.79 -18.82
CA SER A 361 -21.23 38.83 -19.24
C SER A 361 -20.93 39.22 -20.68
N PRO A 362 -21.93 39.30 -21.57
CA PRO A 362 -21.70 39.70 -22.94
C PRO A 362 -21.49 41.22 -23.01
N ALA A 363 -20.26 41.64 -23.30
CA ALA A 363 -20.01 43.00 -23.73
C ALA A 363 -20.54 43.18 -25.16
N ALA A 364 -21.47 44.13 -25.31
CA ALA A 364 -22.03 44.53 -26.58
C ALA A 364 -20.95 45.09 -27.52
N SER A 365 -20.81 44.49 -28.71
CA SER A 365 -20.16 45.12 -29.85
C SER A 365 -21.24 45.51 -30.88
N ALA A 366 -21.35 46.82 -31.10
CA ALA A 366 -22.14 47.39 -32.16
C ALA A 366 -21.36 47.27 -33.48
N SER A 367 -21.96 46.66 -34.50
CA SER A 367 -21.71 47.06 -35.89
C SER A 367 -22.96 46.81 -36.72
N ALA A 368 -23.37 47.85 -37.45
CA ALA A 368 -24.58 47.90 -38.25
C ALA A 368 -24.35 47.31 -39.64
N ALA A 369 -25.30 46.51 -40.13
CA ALA A 369 -25.60 46.41 -41.56
C ALA A 369 -27.08 46.01 -41.74
N ALA A 370 -27.78 46.81 -42.53
CA ALA A 370 -29.21 46.76 -42.75
C ALA A 370 -29.64 45.69 -43.79
N ARG A 371 -30.83 45.09 -43.61
CA ARG A 371 -31.89 45.03 -44.64
C ARG A 371 -33.19 44.36 -44.17
N ALA A 372 -34.24 45.20 -44.17
CA ALA A 372 -35.61 44.99 -44.65
C ALA A 372 -36.47 43.74 -44.31
N ARG A 373 -37.54 44.01 -43.55
CA ARG A 373 -38.98 43.68 -43.75
C ARG A 373 -39.40 42.20 -43.92
N SER A 374 -40.20 41.69 -42.97
CA SER A 374 -41.67 41.61 -43.09
C SER A 374 -42.31 41.06 -41.81
N ALA A 375 -43.55 41.47 -41.56
CA ALA A 375 -44.35 41.17 -40.36
C ALA A 375 -45.26 39.95 -40.58
N ALA A 376 -45.54 39.19 -39.52
CA ALA A 376 -46.86 38.58 -39.30
C ALA A 376 -47.01 38.09 -37.85
N SER A 377 -48.12 38.51 -37.24
CA SER A 377 -48.67 38.14 -35.95
C SER A 377 -49.58 36.90 -36.03
N SER A 378 -49.66 36.10 -34.96
CA SER A 378 -50.89 35.43 -34.49
C SER A 378 -50.53 34.58 -33.26
N SER A 379 -50.90 34.96 -32.02
CA SER A 379 -52.20 34.73 -31.36
C SER A 379 -52.53 33.28 -31.01
N GLY A 380 -52.50 32.97 -29.72
CA GLY A 380 -53.63 32.30 -29.05
C GLY A 380 -53.56 30.78 -28.78
N PRO A 381 -54.37 30.27 -27.82
CA PRO A 381 -53.90 29.32 -26.81
C PRO A 381 -54.78 28.04 -26.63
N LYS A 382 -54.41 27.23 -25.61
CA LYS A 382 -55.22 26.23 -24.87
C LYS A 382 -55.55 24.89 -25.56
N SER A 383 -55.22 23.78 -24.87
CA SER A 383 -56.25 22.91 -24.27
C SER A 383 -55.66 21.93 -23.26
N ALA A 384 -56.37 21.80 -22.14
CA ALA A 384 -56.23 20.76 -21.14
C ALA A 384 -57.18 19.59 -21.47
N SER A 385 -56.83 18.39 -21.02
CA SER A 385 -57.70 17.42 -20.32
C SER A 385 -56.85 16.19 -19.95
N SER A 386 -56.75 15.75 -18.70
CA SER A 386 -57.79 15.03 -17.92
C SER A 386 -58.08 13.64 -18.54
N MET A 387 -58.21 12.50 -17.85
CA MET A 387 -58.63 12.18 -16.49
C MET A 387 -58.43 10.65 -16.23
N LEU A 388 -58.25 10.30 -14.94
CA LEU A 388 -58.81 9.16 -14.17
C LEU A 388 -58.54 7.69 -14.59
N LYS A 389 -57.93 6.89 -13.70
CA LYS A 389 -58.53 6.06 -12.60
C LYS A 389 -59.46 4.94 -13.08
N ALA A 390 -59.12 3.70 -12.74
CA ALA A 390 -59.99 2.81 -11.97
C ALA A 390 -59.23 1.60 -11.39
N ALA A 391 -59.65 1.21 -10.19
CA ALA A 391 -59.17 0.12 -9.36
C ALA A 391 -60.17 -1.04 -9.33
N ARG A 392 -59.71 -2.25 -8.95
CA ARG A 392 -60.38 -3.30 -8.11
C ARG A 392 -59.60 -4.62 -8.30
N SER A 393 -59.01 -5.22 -7.27
CA SER A 393 -59.58 -6.01 -6.14
C SER A 393 -59.99 -7.44 -6.52
N GLY A 394 -59.44 -8.44 -5.81
CA GLY A 394 -59.92 -9.83 -5.81
C GLY A 394 -59.07 -10.81 -4.98
N TYR A 395 -59.42 -10.94 -3.70
CA TYR A 395 -59.15 -12.02 -2.71
C TYR A 395 -59.27 -13.48 -3.20
N HIS A 396 -58.42 -14.41 -2.69
CA HIS A 396 -58.74 -15.73 -2.02
C HIS A 396 -57.44 -16.59 -1.87
N SER A 397 -56.93 -16.87 -0.65
CA SER A 397 -57.21 -18.01 0.26
C SER A 397 -56.72 -19.40 -0.20
N GLY A 398 -55.88 -20.07 0.61
CA GLY A 398 -55.69 -21.54 0.55
C GLY A 398 -54.45 -22.11 1.28
N MET A 399 -54.68 -22.72 2.45
CA MET A 399 -53.74 -23.46 3.31
C MET A 399 -53.21 -24.79 2.72
N SER A 400 -52.04 -25.26 3.20
CA SER A 400 -51.86 -26.52 3.99
C SER A 400 -50.64 -27.39 3.62
N ARG A 401 -49.75 -27.55 4.63
CA ARG A 401 -48.99 -28.74 5.12
C ARG A 401 -48.45 -29.81 4.15
N ARG A 402 -47.11 -30.03 4.23
CA ARG A 402 -46.31 -31.24 4.61
C ARG A 402 -46.71 -32.63 4.04
N PRO A 403 -45.77 -33.59 3.89
CA PRO A 403 -44.78 -34.05 4.89
C PRO A 403 -43.44 -33.31 4.90
#